data_AF-A0A671FFJ0-F1
#
_entry.id   AF-A0A671FFJ0-F1
#
_cell.length_a   1.000
_cell.length_b   1.000
_cell.length_c   1.000
_cell.angle_alpha   90.00
_cell.angle_beta   90.00
_cell.angle_gamma   90.00
#
_symmetry.space_group_name_H-M   'P 1'
#
loop_
_entity.id
_entity.type
_entity.pdbx_description
1 polymer ?
#
loop_
_entity_poly.entity_id
_entity_poly.type
_entity_poly.pdbx_seq_one_letter_code
_entity_poly.pdbx_strand_id
1 'polypeptide(L)'
;LEICAGAMFMRMVLGLDVYLATIVLLTITGIYTITGGFAAVVYTNTLHAGIMVLGSVLLTGFAFKEVGGYRQLLNNYLNAKPSIIREGNWTAKPECYLPRLDSFHIFRDPITGDLPWPGIVFGVSIISLYYWCSNQIFVQRCLAGKNLSHVKGGCVLCGYLKLLPMFVIVMPGMISRILYPEKVACVVPSECEKHCGVRAGCSSMAYPVLVKELLPRGVRGLMLAALLASLMSSLTSIFNSASALFTMDIYTQMRPTATEKELMVTGRLEFYT
;
A
#
# COMPACT_ATOMS: atom_id res chain seq x y z
N LEU A 1 -8.59 4.24 -1.46
CA LEU A 1 -7.95 3.31 -0.50
C LEU A 1 -6.61 3.84 0.00
N GLU A 2 -5.67 4.20 -0.89
CA GLU A 2 -4.33 4.70 -0.49
C GLU A 2 -4.37 5.93 0.40
N ILE A 3 -5.21 6.93 0.06
CA ILE A 3 -5.39 8.14 0.88
C ILE A 3 -5.91 7.78 2.28
N CYS A 4 -6.93 6.92 2.37
CA CYS A 4 -7.49 6.47 3.65
C CYS A 4 -6.45 5.71 4.49
N ALA A 5 -5.70 4.80 3.87
CA ALA A 5 -4.64 4.05 4.54
C ALA A 5 -3.51 4.96 5.02
N GLY A 6 -3.10 5.93 4.20
CA GLY A 6 -2.11 6.94 4.57
C GLY A 6 -2.58 7.85 5.71
N ALA A 7 -3.85 8.26 5.70
CA ALA A 7 -4.42 9.08 6.76
C ALA A 7 -4.53 8.31 8.09
N MET A 8 -4.96 7.04 8.06
CA MET A 8 -4.94 6.16 9.23
C MET A 8 -3.51 5.99 9.78
N PHE A 9 -2.54 5.84 8.88
CA PHE A 9 -1.12 5.77 9.24
C PHE A 9 -0.61 7.05 9.91
N MET A 10 -0.91 8.22 9.35
CA MET A 10 -0.50 9.50 9.93
C MET A 10 -1.14 9.76 11.29
N ARG A 11 -2.40 9.38 11.48
CA ARG A 11 -3.05 9.43 12.80
C ARG A 11 -2.31 8.57 13.82
N MET A 12 -1.87 7.36 13.44
CA MET A 12 -1.14 6.46 14.34
C MET A 12 0.25 6.98 14.74
N VAL A 13 0.94 7.65 13.81
CA VAL A 13 2.33 8.10 13.99
C VAL A 13 2.40 9.50 14.61
N LEU A 14 1.61 10.44 14.08
CA LEU A 14 1.66 11.86 14.43
C LEU A 14 0.52 12.29 15.37
N GLY A 15 -0.46 11.42 15.63
CA GLY A 15 -1.62 11.76 16.47
C GLY A 15 -2.57 12.78 15.82
N LEU A 16 -2.41 13.04 14.51
CA LEU A 16 -3.23 14.00 13.77
C LEU A 16 -4.61 13.42 13.47
N ASP A 17 -5.61 14.30 13.40
CA ASP A 17 -6.93 13.93 12.87
C ASP A 17 -6.82 13.46 11.41
N VAL A 18 -7.65 12.49 11.02
CA VAL A 18 -7.60 11.84 9.69
C VAL A 18 -7.85 12.86 8.57
N TYR A 19 -8.73 13.84 8.79
CA TYR A 19 -9.03 14.87 7.79
C TYR A 19 -7.89 15.87 7.66
N LEU A 20 -7.35 16.35 8.78
CA LEU A 20 -6.19 17.25 8.77
C LEU A 20 -4.96 16.57 8.14
N ALA A 21 -4.72 15.30 8.50
CA ALA A 21 -3.69 14.47 7.91
C ALA A 21 -3.85 14.41 6.38
N THR A 22 -5.05 14.12 5.88
CA THR A 22 -5.32 14.05 4.44
C THR A 22 -5.02 15.36 3.74
N ILE A 23 -5.42 16.51 4.30
CA ILE A 23 -5.16 17.83 3.71
C ILE A 23 -3.65 18.09 3.62
N VAL A 24 -2.92 17.92 4.73
CA VAL A 24 -1.46 18.11 4.78
C VAL A 24 -0.76 17.23 3.75
N LEU A 25 -1.19 15.97 3.66
CA LEU A 25 -0.66 14.99 2.72
C LEU A 25 -0.80 15.43 1.26
N LEU A 26 -2.01 15.85 0.88
CA LEU A 26 -2.32 16.31 -0.47
C LEU A 26 -1.57 17.60 -0.81
N THR A 27 -1.50 18.56 0.12
CA THR A 27 -0.76 19.81 -0.08
C THR A 27 0.73 19.57 -0.31
N ILE A 28 1.38 18.76 0.53
CA ILE A 28 2.81 18.44 0.38
C ILE A 28 3.05 17.68 -0.93
N THR A 29 2.21 16.70 -1.25
CA THR A 29 2.30 15.93 -2.51
C THR A 29 2.17 16.85 -3.72
N GLY A 30 1.21 17.77 -3.71
CA GLY A 30 0.99 18.73 -4.79
C GLY A 30 2.21 19.62 -5.02
N ILE A 31 2.74 20.25 -3.97
CA ILE A 31 3.93 21.12 -4.04
C ILE A 31 5.12 20.34 -4.61
N TYR A 32 5.37 19.14 -4.10
CA TYR A 32 6.48 18.29 -4.54
C TYR A 32 6.35 17.88 -6.01
N THR A 33 5.13 17.53 -6.44
CA THR A 33 4.85 17.11 -7.82
C THR A 33 5.06 18.25 -8.82
N ILE A 34 4.60 19.46 -8.48
CA ILE A 34 4.72 20.66 -9.33
C ILE A 34 6.18 21.09 -9.48
N THR A 35 6.95 21.02 -8.39
CA THR A 35 8.34 21.53 -8.36
C THR A 35 9.36 20.53 -8.89
N GLY A 36 9.20 19.23 -8.63
CA GLY A 36 10.19 18.20 -8.95
C GLY A 36 10.12 17.65 -10.38
N GLY A 37 8.94 17.61 -10.99
CA GLY A 37 8.72 16.95 -12.28
C GLY A 37 8.96 15.44 -12.26
N PHE A 38 8.73 14.77 -13.40
CA PHE A 38 8.76 13.30 -13.49
C PHE A 38 10.12 12.69 -13.09
N ALA A 39 11.23 13.29 -13.50
CA ALA A 39 12.57 12.75 -13.22
C ALA A 39 12.89 12.72 -11.72
N ALA A 40 12.62 13.80 -10.98
CA ALA A 40 12.84 13.84 -9.54
C ALA A 40 12.03 12.76 -8.82
N VAL A 41 10.78 12.56 -9.24
CA VAL A 41 9.90 11.51 -8.71
C VAL A 41 10.52 10.13 -8.90
N VAL A 42 11.03 9.81 -10.08
CA VAL A 42 11.66 8.48 -10.34
C VAL A 42 12.88 8.25 -9.44
N TYR A 43 13.74 9.25 -9.27
CA TYR A 43 14.92 9.12 -8.41
C TYR A 43 14.54 8.91 -6.93
N THR A 44 13.61 9.72 -6.41
CA THR A 44 13.16 9.56 -5.03
C THR A 44 12.44 8.23 -4.80
N ASN A 45 11.66 7.76 -5.77
CA ASN A 45 10.98 6.47 -5.69
C ASN A 45 11.99 5.32 -5.60
N THR A 46 13.09 5.41 -6.33
CA THR A 46 14.16 4.40 -6.30
C THR A 46 14.81 4.31 -4.93
N LEU A 47 15.12 5.47 -4.33
CA LEU A 47 15.67 5.54 -2.98
C LEU A 47 14.69 4.96 -1.93
N HIS A 48 13.42 5.39 -1.97
CA HIS A 48 12.39 4.89 -1.05
C HIS A 48 12.19 3.38 -1.19
N ALA A 49 12.18 2.85 -2.41
CA ALA A 49 12.06 1.42 -2.65
C ALA A 49 13.21 0.63 -1.99
N GLY A 50 14.44 1.10 -2.12
CA GLY A 50 15.60 0.48 -1.46
C GLY A 50 15.48 0.46 0.06
N ILE A 51 15.14 1.61 0.67
CA ILE A 51 14.94 1.74 2.12
C ILE A 51 13.80 0.83 2.59
N MET A 52 12.68 0.81 1.86
CA MET A 52 11.52 -0.01 2.17
C MET A 52 11.84 -1.49 2.10
N VAL A 53 12.53 -1.97 1.06
CA VAL A 53 12.91 -3.39 0.94
C VAL A 53 13.82 -3.80 2.10
N LEU A 54 14.89 -3.05 2.35
CA LEU A 54 15.83 -3.34 3.43
C LEU A 54 15.14 -3.35 4.80
N GLY A 55 14.34 -2.32 5.08
CA GLY A 55 13.63 -2.21 6.33
C GLY A 55 12.51 -3.25 6.50
N SER A 56 11.89 -3.71 5.40
CA SER A 56 10.91 -4.80 5.44
C SER A 56 11.58 -6.13 5.76
N VAL A 57 12.77 -6.41 5.21
CA VAL A 57 13.56 -7.61 5.56
C VAL A 57 13.96 -7.56 7.04
N LEU A 58 14.43 -6.42 7.53
CA LEU A 58 14.77 -6.25 8.94
C LEU A 58 13.55 -6.47 9.84
N LEU A 59 12.43 -5.81 9.54
CA LEU A 59 11.18 -5.97 10.28
C LEU A 59 10.74 -7.43 10.32
N THR A 60 10.85 -8.15 9.20
CA THR A 60 10.52 -9.57 9.11
C THR A 60 11.37 -10.39 10.09
N GLY A 61 12.67 -10.12 10.18
CA GLY A 61 13.55 -10.74 11.16
C GLY A 61 13.12 -10.49 12.61
N PHE A 62 12.78 -9.24 12.96
CA PHE A 62 12.26 -8.91 14.30
C PHE A 62 10.91 -9.58 14.58
N ALA A 63 9.99 -9.56 13.62
CA ALA A 63 8.66 -10.17 13.74
C ALA A 63 8.75 -11.69 13.97
N PHE A 64 9.61 -12.38 13.22
CA PHE A 64 9.81 -13.81 13.41
C PHE A 64 10.50 -14.16 14.73
N LYS A 65 11.37 -13.28 15.23
CA LYS A 65 11.97 -13.43 16.55
C LYS A 65 10.92 -13.35 17.66
N GLU A 66 10.02 -12.35 17.59
CA GLU A 66 8.97 -12.16 18.60
C GLU A 66 7.89 -13.24 18.58
N VAL A 67 7.49 -13.72 17.40
CA VAL A 67 6.49 -14.81 17.31
C VAL A 67 7.07 -16.17 17.70
N GLY A 68 8.40 -16.34 17.75
CA GLY A 68 9.07 -17.61 18.03
C GLY A 68 9.25 -18.51 16.81
N GLY A 69 9.30 -17.94 15.61
CA GLY A 69 9.56 -18.64 14.35
C GLY A 69 8.32 -19.12 13.59
N TYR A 70 8.55 -19.77 12.44
CA TYR A 70 7.49 -20.14 11.50
C TYR A 70 6.48 -21.14 12.09
N ARG A 71 6.94 -22.14 12.87
CA ARG A 71 6.02 -23.15 13.44
C ARG A 71 5.03 -22.52 14.44
N GLN A 72 5.51 -21.57 15.24
CA GLN A 72 4.67 -20.81 16.16
C GLN A 72 3.71 -19.88 15.40
N LEU A 73 4.14 -19.28 14.29
CA LEU A 73 3.25 -18.52 13.41
C LEU A 73 2.05 -19.37 12.97
N LEU A 74 2.25 -20.60 12.50
CA LEU A 74 1.13 -21.47 12.10
C LEU A 74 0.18 -21.77 13.27
N ASN A 75 0.74 -22.18 14.40
CA ASN A 75 -0.05 -22.62 15.56
C ASN A 75 -0.82 -21.46 16.21
N ASN A 76 -0.19 -20.30 16.33
CA ASN A 76 -0.75 -19.14 17.03
C ASN A 76 -1.71 -18.35 16.13
N TYR A 77 -1.54 -18.39 14.80
CA TYR A 77 -2.37 -17.60 13.89
C TYR A 77 -3.86 -17.95 14.01
N LEU A 78 -4.23 -19.23 14.14
CA LEU A 78 -5.63 -19.63 14.30
C LEU A 78 -6.25 -19.15 15.61
N ASN A 79 -5.43 -18.86 16.62
CA ASN A 79 -5.86 -18.36 17.93
C ASN A 79 -5.85 -16.82 18.02
N ALA A 80 -5.47 -16.11 16.94
CA ALA A 80 -5.35 -14.65 16.90
C ALA A 80 -6.73 -13.96 16.75
N LYS A 81 -7.53 -14.02 17.81
CA LYS A 81 -8.86 -13.39 17.94
C LYS A 81 -8.82 -12.19 18.90
N PRO A 82 -9.59 -11.13 18.63
CA PRO A 82 -9.79 -10.04 19.59
C PRO A 82 -10.61 -10.52 20.80
N SER A 83 -10.40 -9.89 21.95
CA SER A 83 -11.12 -10.15 23.20
C SER A 83 -12.50 -9.48 23.18
N ILE A 84 -12.60 -8.31 22.56
CA ILE A 84 -13.83 -7.53 22.46
C ILE A 84 -14.53 -7.85 21.13
N ILE A 85 -15.65 -8.57 21.23
CA ILE A 85 -16.47 -9.02 20.07
C ILE A 85 -17.94 -8.56 20.13
N ARG A 86 -18.33 -7.86 21.20
CA ARG A 86 -19.71 -7.43 21.46
C ARG A 86 -19.73 -5.96 21.84
N GLU A 87 -20.77 -5.27 21.39
CA GLU A 87 -21.06 -3.88 21.74
C GLU A 87 -22.55 -3.72 22.00
N GLY A 88 -22.91 -3.50 23.27
CA GLY A 88 -24.30 -3.51 23.70
C GLY A 88 -25.00 -4.83 23.32
N ASN A 89 -26.08 -4.73 22.55
CA ASN A 89 -26.86 -5.89 22.07
C ASN A 89 -26.31 -6.49 20.77
N TRP A 90 -25.30 -5.87 20.14
CA TRP A 90 -24.73 -6.35 18.89
C TRP A 90 -23.52 -7.27 19.14
N THR A 91 -23.46 -8.38 18.40
CA THR A 91 -22.34 -9.32 18.45
C THR A 91 -21.79 -9.50 17.04
N ALA A 92 -20.47 -9.37 16.90
CA ALA A 92 -19.81 -9.55 15.62
C ALA A 92 -20.00 -10.99 15.10
N LYS A 93 -20.18 -11.15 13.78
CA LYS A 93 -20.22 -12.47 13.16
C LYS A 93 -18.88 -13.19 13.33
N PRO A 94 -18.86 -14.51 13.60
CA PRO A 94 -17.63 -15.30 13.73
C PRO A 94 -16.67 -15.14 12.54
N GLU A 95 -17.20 -15.03 11.33
CA GLU A 95 -16.44 -14.83 10.09
C GLU A 95 -15.54 -13.57 10.09
N CYS A 96 -15.92 -12.55 10.86
CA CYS A 96 -15.22 -11.26 10.86
C CYS A 96 -13.99 -11.25 11.78
N TYR A 97 -14.02 -11.99 12.90
CA TYR A 97 -12.95 -11.97 13.90
C TYR A 97 -12.11 -13.26 13.93
N LEU A 98 -12.64 -14.39 13.45
CA LEU A 98 -11.89 -15.64 13.39
C LEU A 98 -11.00 -15.68 12.14
N PRO A 99 -9.71 -16.02 12.30
CA PRO A 99 -8.86 -16.41 11.18
C PRO A 99 -9.43 -17.63 10.47
N ARG A 100 -9.37 -17.67 9.14
CA ARG A 100 -9.87 -18.83 8.39
C ARG A 100 -8.95 -20.03 8.52
N LEU A 101 -9.52 -21.22 8.46
CA LEU A 101 -8.77 -22.48 8.49
C LEU A 101 -7.90 -22.67 7.23
N ASP A 102 -8.33 -22.12 6.10
CA ASP A 102 -7.62 -22.14 4.82
C ASP A 102 -6.64 -20.97 4.64
N SER A 103 -6.31 -20.21 5.69
CA SER A 103 -5.48 -18.99 5.60
C SER A 103 -4.08 -19.21 5.03
N PHE A 104 -3.53 -20.43 5.11
CA PHE A 104 -2.22 -20.80 4.56
C PHE A 104 -2.29 -21.46 3.18
N HIS A 105 -3.47 -21.56 2.58
CA HIS A 105 -3.65 -22.10 1.23
C HIS A 105 -3.76 -20.94 0.21
N ILE A 106 -2.87 -20.94 -0.77
CA ILE A 106 -2.88 -19.95 -1.87
C ILE A 106 -4.10 -20.17 -2.77
N PHE A 107 -4.39 -21.42 -3.11
CA PHE A 107 -5.57 -21.80 -3.87
C PHE A 107 -6.67 -22.24 -2.91
N ARG A 108 -7.70 -21.41 -2.77
CA ARG A 108 -8.86 -21.69 -1.92
C ARG A 108 -9.95 -22.42 -2.67
N ASP A 109 -10.97 -22.84 -1.93
CA ASP A 109 -12.14 -23.51 -2.47
C ASP A 109 -12.73 -22.76 -3.68
N PRO A 110 -13.06 -23.46 -4.79
CA PRO A 110 -13.49 -22.83 -6.03
C PRO A 110 -14.83 -22.08 -5.95
N ILE A 111 -15.67 -22.32 -4.95
CA ILE A 111 -17.05 -21.83 -4.92
C ILE A 111 -17.31 -20.98 -3.66
N THR A 112 -16.83 -21.45 -2.50
CA THR A 112 -17.14 -20.85 -1.19
C THR A 112 -16.02 -19.96 -0.64
N GLY A 113 -14.83 -20.01 -1.25
CA GLY A 113 -13.71 -19.14 -0.88
C GLY A 113 -13.94 -17.70 -1.34
N ASP A 114 -13.56 -16.71 -0.52
CA ASP A 114 -13.61 -15.28 -0.93
C ASP A 114 -12.68 -14.99 -2.12
N LEU A 115 -11.62 -15.79 -2.25
CA LEU A 115 -10.64 -15.74 -3.31
C LEU A 115 -10.59 -17.12 -3.96
N PRO A 116 -11.61 -17.51 -4.73
CA PRO A 116 -11.70 -18.84 -5.29
C PRO A 116 -10.58 -19.04 -6.30
N TRP A 117 -9.96 -20.22 -6.31
CA TRP A 117 -8.79 -20.46 -7.18
C TRP A 117 -9.03 -20.19 -8.67
N PRO A 118 -10.23 -20.45 -9.27
CA PRO A 118 -10.47 -20.08 -10.68
C PRO A 118 -10.46 -18.56 -10.87
N GLY A 119 -11.00 -17.81 -9.90
CA GLY A 119 -10.95 -16.35 -9.89
C GLY A 119 -9.52 -15.82 -9.78
N ILE A 120 -8.67 -16.47 -8.99
CA ILE A 120 -7.23 -16.14 -8.91
C ILE A 120 -6.55 -16.42 -10.25
N VAL A 121 -6.71 -17.62 -10.81
CA VAL A 121 -5.98 -18.03 -12.02
C VAL A 121 -6.44 -17.27 -13.25
N PHE A 122 -7.76 -17.13 -13.47
CA PHE A 122 -8.28 -16.51 -14.68
C PHE A 122 -8.59 -15.02 -14.47
N GLY A 123 -9.23 -14.66 -13.37
CA GLY A 123 -9.61 -13.27 -13.08
C GLY A 123 -8.39 -12.39 -12.76
N VAL A 124 -7.61 -12.75 -11.74
CA VAL A 124 -6.47 -11.94 -11.30
C VAL A 124 -5.37 -11.90 -12.37
N SER A 125 -5.20 -12.94 -13.19
CA SER A 125 -4.26 -12.89 -14.32
C SER A 125 -4.66 -11.85 -15.37
N ILE A 126 -5.94 -11.76 -15.74
CA ILE A 126 -6.45 -10.74 -16.67
C ILE A 126 -6.29 -9.34 -16.06
N ILE A 127 -6.67 -9.17 -14.78
CA ILE A 127 -6.49 -7.90 -14.07
C ILE A 127 -5.01 -7.51 -14.00
N SER A 128 -4.12 -8.49 -13.80
CA SER A 128 -2.67 -8.25 -13.79
C SER A 128 -2.19 -7.78 -15.15
N LEU A 129 -2.60 -8.41 -16.25
CA LEU A 129 -2.25 -7.96 -17.59
C LEU A 129 -2.69 -6.52 -17.84
N TYR A 130 -3.94 -6.18 -17.50
CA TYR A 130 -4.41 -4.79 -17.58
C TYR A 130 -3.56 -3.86 -16.72
N TYR A 131 -3.29 -4.21 -15.46
CA TYR A 131 -2.55 -3.37 -14.53
C TYR A 131 -1.09 -3.16 -14.93
N TRP A 132 -0.42 -4.13 -15.55
CA TRP A 132 1.00 -4.03 -15.93
C TRP A 132 1.21 -3.52 -17.36
N CYS A 133 0.29 -3.81 -18.28
CA CYS A 133 0.44 -3.50 -19.70
C CYS A 133 -0.37 -2.29 -20.16
N SER A 134 -1.49 -1.98 -19.50
CA SER A 134 -2.41 -0.91 -19.93
C SER A 134 -2.49 0.26 -18.96
N ASN A 135 -2.00 0.09 -17.73
CA ASN A 135 -1.98 1.19 -16.76
C ASN A 135 -0.86 2.17 -17.08
N GLN A 136 -1.26 3.42 -17.31
CA GLN A 136 -0.40 4.51 -17.73
C GLN A 136 0.77 4.77 -16.76
N ILE A 137 0.60 4.56 -15.46
CA ILE A 137 1.68 4.72 -14.47
C ILE A 137 2.89 3.82 -14.79
N PHE A 138 2.65 2.59 -15.25
CA PHE A 138 3.72 1.63 -15.57
C PHE A 138 4.22 1.81 -17.00
N VAL A 139 3.31 2.02 -17.95
CA VAL A 139 3.66 2.27 -19.36
C VAL A 139 4.61 3.47 -19.48
N GLN A 140 4.31 4.58 -18.80
CA GLN A 140 5.18 5.76 -18.77
C GLN A 140 6.59 5.46 -18.27
N ARG A 141 6.73 4.63 -17.22
CA ARG A 141 8.04 4.24 -16.67
C ARG A 141 8.84 3.39 -17.66
N CYS A 142 8.17 2.53 -18.42
CA CYS A 142 8.81 1.77 -19.49
C CYS A 142 9.26 2.67 -20.65
N LEU A 143 8.45 3.66 -21.04
CA LEU A 143 8.78 4.62 -22.11
C LEU A 143 9.93 5.56 -21.73
N ALA A 144 10.09 5.87 -20.43
CA ALA A 144 11.22 6.65 -19.93
C ALA A 144 12.54 5.87 -19.86
N GLY A 145 12.54 4.57 -20.17
CA GLY A 145 13.73 3.74 -20.19
C GLY A 145 14.70 4.15 -21.30
N LYS A 146 16.01 4.14 -21.01
CA LYS A 146 17.04 4.54 -21.97
C LYS A 146 17.00 3.74 -23.28
N ASN A 147 16.80 2.43 -23.18
CA ASN A 147 16.81 1.48 -24.29
C ASN A 147 15.85 0.31 -23.99
N LEU A 148 15.36 -0.36 -25.03
CA LEU A 148 14.49 -1.54 -24.89
C LEU A 148 15.12 -2.66 -24.04
N SER A 149 16.44 -2.90 -24.18
CA SER A 149 17.15 -3.90 -23.37
C SER A 149 17.14 -3.57 -21.87
N HIS A 150 17.24 -2.28 -21.51
CA HIS A 150 17.15 -1.85 -20.11
C HIS A 150 15.73 -2.02 -19.57
N VAL A 151 14.72 -1.70 -20.37
CA VAL A 151 13.31 -1.88 -20.00
C VAL A 151 13.01 -3.36 -19.77
N LYS A 152 13.42 -4.24 -20.70
CA LYS A 152 13.25 -5.70 -20.55
C LYS A 152 13.93 -6.22 -19.28
N GLY A 153 15.18 -5.81 -19.03
CA GLY A 153 15.90 -6.17 -17.80
C GLY A 153 15.19 -5.68 -16.54
N GLY A 154 14.67 -4.44 -16.55
CA GLY A 154 13.89 -3.88 -15.45
C GLY A 154 12.59 -4.64 -15.19
N CYS A 155 11.87 -5.05 -16.24
CA CYS A 155 10.66 -5.87 -16.11
C CYS A 155 10.96 -7.24 -15.49
N VAL A 156 12.04 -7.90 -15.91
CA VAL A 156 12.47 -9.19 -15.33
C VAL A 156 12.84 -9.03 -13.86
N LEU A 157 13.64 -8.01 -13.52
CA LEU A 157 13.98 -7.69 -12.14
C LEU A 157 12.74 -7.41 -11.28
N CYS A 158 11.79 -6.63 -11.80
CA CYS A 158 10.51 -6.37 -11.14
C CYS A 158 9.73 -7.67 -10.88
N GLY A 159 9.74 -8.61 -11.83
CA GLY A 159 9.15 -9.93 -11.67
C GLY A 159 9.73 -10.71 -10.49
N TYR A 160 11.07 -10.75 -10.37
CA TYR A 160 11.73 -11.39 -9.22
C TYR A 160 11.44 -10.68 -7.90
N LEU A 161 11.51 -9.34 -7.86
CA LEU A 161 11.26 -8.56 -6.64
C LEU A 161 9.82 -8.74 -6.12
N LYS A 162 8.84 -9.03 -6.98
CA LYS A 162 7.45 -9.31 -6.57
C LYS A 162 7.25 -10.62 -5.84
N LEU A 163 8.23 -11.51 -5.82
CA LEU A 163 8.18 -12.70 -4.97
C LEU A 163 8.44 -12.36 -3.49
N LEU A 164 9.11 -11.23 -3.22
CA LEU A 164 9.48 -10.82 -1.85
C LEU A 164 8.29 -10.43 -0.97
N PRO A 165 7.30 -9.63 -1.41
CA PRO A 165 6.15 -9.20 -0.59
C PRO A 165 5.45 -10.31 0.20
N MET A 166 5.42 -11.54 -0.32
CA MET A 166 4.86 -12.68 0.42
C MET A 166 5.59 -12.90 1.76
N PHE A 167 6.92 -12.82 1.74
CA PHE A 167 7.75 -13.03 2.93
C PHE A 167 7.92 -11.77 3.76
N VAL A 168 8.02 -10.60 3.13
CA VAL A 168 8.38 -9.35 3.83
C VAL A 168 7.20 -8.44 4.16
N ILE A 169 6.00 -8.71 3.64
CA ILE A 169 4.78 -7.94 3.93
C ILE A 169 3.68 -8.87 4.47
N VAL A 170 3.34 -9.94 3.75
CA VAL A 170 2.20 -10.81 4.12
C VAL A 170 2.47 -11.55 5.42
N MET A 171 3.62 -12.25 5.54
CA MET A 171 3.98 -12.97 6.77
C MET A 171 4.08 -12.03 8.00
N PRO A 172 4.79 -10.89 7.94
CA PRO A 172 4.73 -9.89 9.01
C PRO A 172 3.30 -9.43 9.30
N GLY A 173 2.48 -9.16 8.27
CA GLY A 173 1.06 -8.81 8.48
C GLY A 173 0.30 -9.86 9.31
N MET A 174 0.53 -11.15 9.06
CA MET A 174 -0.04 -12.24 9.86
C MET A 174 0.50 -12.26 11.29
N ILE A 175 1.80 -12.04 11.48
CA ILE A 175 2.42 -11.92 12.80
C ILE A 175 1.84 -10.73 13.58
N SER A 176 1.59 -9.60 12.92
CA SER A 176 0.96 -8.42 13.52
C SER A 176 -0.38 -8.75 14.15
N ARG A 177 -1.18 -9.57 13.47
CA ARG A 177 -2.47 -10.03 14.01
C ARG A 177 -2.30 -10.88 15.27
N ILE A 178 -1.25 -11.69 15.35
CA ILE A 178 -0.96 -12.54 16.53
C ILE A 178 -0.52 -11.68 17.72
N LEU A 179 0.38 -10.71 17.48
CA LEU A 179 0.95 -9.88 18.55
C LEU A 179 -0.01 -8.78 19.02
N TYR A 180 -0.85 -8.25 18.12
CA TYR A 180 -1.75 -7.13 18.40
C TYR A 180 -3.18 -7.40 17.93
N PRO A 181 -3.85 -8.46 18.41
CA PRO A 181 -5.19 -8.84 17.95
C PRO A 181 -6.24 -7.76 18.22
N GLU A 182 -6.18 -7.09 19.38
CA GLU A 182 -7.15 -6.02 19.74
C GLU A 182 -7.07 -4.81 18.79
N LYS A 183 -5.88 -4.50 18.28
CA LYS A 183 -5.67 -3.35 17.38
C LYS A 183 -5.95 -3.71 15.92
N VAL A 184 -5.45 -4.85 15.47
CA VAL A 184 -5.43 -5.23 14.04
C VAL A 184 -6.67 -6.02 13.63
N ALA A 185 -7.13 -6.93 14.49
CA ALA A 185 -8.31 -7.76 14.27
C ALA A 185 -9.55 -7.22 14.97
N CYS A 186 -9.59 -5.92 15.28
CA CYS A 186 -10.77 -5.28 15.84
C CYS A 186 -11.98 -5.48 14.91
N VAL A 187 -13.14 -5.74 15.50
CA VAL A 187 -14.41 -5.92 14.74
C VAL A 187 -15.53 -5.05 15.30
N VAL A 188 -15.40 -4.60 16.55
CA VAL A 188 -16.35 -3.68 17.16
C VAL A 188 -16.09 -2.25 16.64
N PRO A 189 -17.11 -1.56 16.08
CA PRO A 189 -16.93 -0.24 15.47
C PRO A 189 -16.30 0.81 16.38
N SER A 190 -16.70 0.88 17.66
CA SER A 190 -16.16 1.87 18.61
C SER A 190 -14.69 1.63 18.97
N GLU A 191 -14.30 0.37 19.20
CA GLU A 191 -12.90 0.02 19.46
C GLU A 191 -12.03 0.22 18.21
N CYS A 192 -12.53 -0.11 17.02
CA CYS A 192 -11.84 0.19 15.77
C CYS A 192 -11.65 1.70 15.56
N GLU A 193 -12.69 2.51 15.83
CA GLU A 193 -12.60 3.96 15.73
C GLU A 193 -11.58 4.56 16.72
N LYS A 194 -11.48 3.99 17.92
CA LYS A 194 -10.47 4.38 18.91
C LYS A 194 -9.05 4.09 18.43
N HIS A 195 -8.82 2.93 17.80
CA HIS A 195 -7.48 2.48 17.41
C HIS A 195 -7.00 3.03 16.06
N CYS A 196 -7.86 3.06 15.03
CA CYS A 196 -7.49 3.53 13.69
C CYS A 196 -8.30 4.73 13.17
N GLY A 197 -9.31 5.20 13.91
CA GLY A 197 -10.15 6.32 13.47
C GLY A 197 -11.19 5.95 12.40
N VAL A 198 -11.40 4.65 12.17
CA VAL A 198 -12.32 4.14 11.14
C VAL A 198 -13.11 2.97 11.72
N ARG A 199 -14.43 2.97 11.48
CA ARG A 199 -15.36 1.94 11.99
C ARG A 199 -15.32 0.60 11.22
N ALA A 200 -14.80 0.61 9.99
CA ALA A 200 -14.82 -0.54 9.09
C ALA A 200 -13.77 -1.62 9.42
N GLY A 201 -12.77 -1.32 10.24
CA GLY A 201 -11.70 -2.24 10.64
C GLY A 201 -10.30 -1.70 10.40
N CYS A 202 -9.33 -2.22 11.15
CA CYS A 202 -7.96 -1.71 11.20
C CYS A 202 -6.91 -2.64 10.55
N SER A 203 -7.33 -3.60 9.72
CA SER A 203 -6.42 -4.58 9.08
C SER A 203 -5.28 -3.93 8.27
N SER A 204 -5.55 -2.79 7.63
CA SER A 204 -4.53 -2.02 6.86
C SER A 204 -3.41 -1.45 7.73
N MET A 205 -3.61 -1.41 9.05
CA MET A 205 -2.63 -0.91 10.03
C MET A 205 -1.67 -1.99 10.52
N ALA A 206 -1.87 -3.26 10.13
CA ALA A 206 -1.04 -4.38 10.57
C ALA A 206 0.47 -4.12 10.41
N TYR A 207 0.89 -3.65 9.23
CA TYR A 207 2.29 -3.41 8.93
C TYR A 207 2.85 -2.19 9.68
N PRO A 208 2.19 -1.01 9.66
CA PRO A 208 2.54 0.12 10.52
C PRO A 208 2.66 -0.18 12.01
N VAL A 209 1.75 -0.99 12.56
CA VAL A 209 1.75 -1.37 13.97
C VAL A 209 3.03 -2.12 14.32
N LEU A 210 3.45 -3.08 13.49
CA LEU A 210 4.72 -3.78 13.72
C LEU A 210 5.92 -2.85 13.66
N VAL A 211 5.96 -1.94 12.68
CA VAL A 211 7.05 -0.96 12.56
C VAL A 211 7.15 -0.11 13.82
N LYS A 212 6.02 0.36 14.35
CA LYS A 212 5.99 1.23 15.53
C LYS A 212 6.41 0.50 16.81
N GLU A 213 5.93 -0.72 16.99
CA GLU A 213 6.03 -1.46 18.25
C GLU A 213 7.28 -2.34 18.33
N LEU A 214 7.77 -2.91 17.21
CA LEU A 214 8.92 -3.84 17.22
C LEU A 214 10.26 -3.22 16.86
N LEU A 215 10.29 -2.19 16.01
CA LEU A 215 11.58 -1.65 15.55
C LEU A 215 12.23 -0.72 16.58
N PRO A 216 13.57 -0.79 16.74
CA PRO A 216 14.29 0.08 17.64
C PRO A 216 14.25 1.55 17.20
N ARG A 217 14.57 2.44 18.13
CA ARG A 217 14.75 3.88 17.86
C ARG A 217 15.79 4.06 16.73
N GLY A 218 15.58 5.04 15.85
CA GLY A 218 16.35 5.18 14.61
C GLY A 218 15.71 4.44 13.45
N VAL A 219 15.82 3.10 13.40
CA VAL A 219 15.27 2.28 12.29
C VAL A 219 13.75 2.47 12.17
N ARG A 220 13.04 2.54 13.30
CA ARG A 220 11.62 2.89 13.33
C ARG A 220 11.33 4.24 12.66
N GLY A 221 12.10 5.28 12.99
CA GLY A 221 11.91 6.62 12.40
C GLY A 221 12.16 6.62 10.90
N LEU A 222 13.24 5.96 10.46
CA LEU A 222 13.56 5.80 9.05
C LEU A 222 12.45 5.07 8.28
N MET A 223 11.93 3.98 8.86
CA MET A 223 10.84 3.22 8.25
C MET A 223 9.52 3.98 8.18
N LEU A 224 9.16 4.70 9.25
CA LEU A 224 7.94 5.52 9.24
C LEU A 224 8.05 6.66 8.22
N ALA A 225 9.22 7.29 8.12
CA ALA A 225 9.48 8.31 7.10
C ALA A 225 9.41 7.73 5.68
N ALA A 226 10.02 6.56 5.44
CA ALA A 226 9.96 5.88 4.15
C ALA A 226 8.54 5.47 3.77
N LEU A 227 7.72 5.04 4.73
CA LEU A 227 6.30 4.75 4.52
C LEU A 227 5.51 6.00 4.10
N LEU A 228 5.68 7.13 4.81
CA LEU A 228 5.07 8.41 4.39
C LEU A 228 5.51 8.79 2.98
N ALA A 229 6.81 8.72 2.72
CA ALA A 229 7.37 9.10 1.44
C ALA A 229 6.91 8.18 0.29
N SER A 230 6.69 6.89 0.58
CA SER A 230 6.11 5.93 -0.37
C SER A 230 4.65 6.24 -0.71
N LEU A 231 3.87 6.72 0.27
CA LEU A 231 2.51 7.18 0.02
C LEU A 231 2.52 8.42 -0.89
N MET A 232 3.47 9.34 -0.71
CA MET A 232 3.57 10.57 -1.53
C MET A 232 3.95 10.20 -2.96
N SER A 233 4.90 9.28 -3.08
CA SER A 233 5.31 8.70 -4.35
C SER A 233 4.16 8.09 -5.15
N SER A 234 3.28 7.30 -4.51
CA SER A 234 2.12 6.70 -5.18
C SER A 234 1.13 7.77 -5.63
N LEU A 235 0.77 8.71 -4.75
CA LEU A 235 -0.15 9.80 -5.09
C LEU A 235 0.39 10.67 -6.23
N THR A 236 1.66 11.07 -6.16
CA THR A 236 2.33 11.80 -7.24
C THR A 236 2.32 11.02 -8.56
N SER A 237 2.50 9.70 -8.52
CA SER A 237 2.46 8.88 -9.75
C SER A 237 1.07 8.84 -10.38
N ILE A 238 0.01 8.74 -9.56
CA ILE A 238 -1.38 8.78 -10.03
C ILE A 238 -1.68 10.15 -10.66
N PHE A 239 -1.31 11.22 -9.97
CA PHE A 239 -1.47 12.60 -10.41
C PHE A 239 -0.73 12.91 -11.70
N ASN A 240 0.53 12.50 -11.83
CA ASN A 240 1.28 12.66 -13.07
C ASN A 240 0.69 11.85 -14.24
N SER A 241 0.19 10.64 -13.96
CA SER A 241 -0.46 9.80 -14.96
C SER A 241 -1.78 10.38 -15.45
N ALA A 242 -2.61 10.90 -14.54
CA ALA A 242 -3.86 11.58 -14.87
C ALA A 242 -3.58 12.81 -15.74
N SER A 243 -2.58 13.61 -15.33
CA SER A 243 -2.22 14.81 -16.06
C SER A 243 -1.72 14.55 -17.47
N ALA A 244 -0.91 13.50 -17.66
CA ALA A 244 -0.47 13.11 -18.99
C ALA A 244 -1.63 12.65 -19.88
N LEU A 245 -2.59 11.90 -19.32
CA LEU A 245 -3.78 11.46 -20.05
C LEU A 245 -4.63 12.66 -20.46
N PHE A 246 -4.88 13.60 -19.55
CA PHE A 246 -5.64 14.80 -19.87
C PHE A 246 -4.94 15.67 -20.90
N THR A 247 -3.65 15.98 -20.72
CA THR A 247 -2.90 16.82 -21.65
C THR A 247 -2.73 16.20 -23.04
N MET A 248 -2.37 14.92 -23.12
CA MET A 248 -2.05 14.28 -24.40
C MET A 248 -3.28 13.75 -25.12
N ASP A 249 -4.30 13.25 -24.40
CA ASP A 249 -5.44 12.58 -25.02
C ASP A 249 -6.68 13.47 -25.13
N ILE A 250 -6.85 14.46 -24.25
CA ILE A 250 -8.03 15.36 -24.24
C ILE A 250 -7.65 16.74 -24.75
N TYR A 251 -6.62 17.37 -24.17
CA TYR A 251 -6.28 18.77 -24.46
C TYR A 251 -5.79 18.99 -25.89
N THR A 252 -5.01 18.04 -26.44
CA THR A 252 -4.60 18.09 -27.86
C THR A 252 -5.78 17.94 -28.82
N GLN A 253 -6.84 17.23 -28.44
CA GLN A 253 -8.06 17.14 -29.26
C GLN A 253 -8.85 18.45 -29.21
N MET A 254 -8.92 19.09 -28.04
CA MET A 254 -9.58 20.39 -27.87
C MET A 254 -8.80 21.52 -28.55
N ARG A 255 -7.47 21.48 -28.49
CA ARG A 255 -6.57 22.48 -29.10
C ARG A 255 -5.45 21.79 -29.89
N PRO A 256 -5.69 21.42 -31.16
CA PRO A 256 -4.72 20.70 -31.99
C PRO A 256 -3.43 21.48 -32.29
N THR A 257 -3.45 22.80 -32.13
CA THR A 257 -2.30 23.71 -32.34
C THR A 257 -1.55 24.05 -31.05
N ALA A 258 -1.82 23.34 -29.95
CA ALA A 258 -1.14 23.58 -28.68
C ALA A 258 0.38 23.41 -28.81
N THR A 259 1.13 24.39 -28.30
CA THR A 259 2.60 24.33 -28.29
C THR A 259 3.12 23.47 -27.13
N GLU A 260 4.34 22.94 -27.21
CA GLU A 260 4.93 22.14 -26.12
C GLU A 260 4.96 22.87 -24.78
N LYS A 261 5.23 24.19 -24.80
CA LYS A 261 5.19 25.03 -23.60
C LYS A 261 3.80 25.10 -22.99
N GLU A 262 2.78 25.16 -23.84
CA GLU A 262 1.39 25.21 -23.41
C GLU A 262 0.96 23.87 -22.80
N LEU A 263 1.31 22.74 -23.43
CA LEU A 263 1.07 21.40 -22.90
C LEU A 263 1.75 21.20 -21.53
N MET A 264 2.99 21.65 -21.38
CA MET A 264 3.69 21.59 -20.08
C MET A 264 3.01 22.46 -19.01
N VAL A 265 2.53 23.65 -19.37
CA VAL A 265 1.85 24.54 -18.42
C VAL A 265 0.49 23.97 -18.02
N THR A 266 -0.31 23.49 -18.98
CA THR A 266 -1.60 22.85 -18.73
C THR A 266 -1.45 21.60 -17.86
N GLY A 267 -0.44 20.76 -18.10
CA GLY A 267 -0.19 19.59 -17.26
C GLY A 267 0.19 19.94 -15.81
N ARG A 268 0.89 21.06 -15.60
CA ARG A 268 1.18 21.56 -14.25
C ARG A 268 -0.03 22.25 -13.60
N LEU A 269 -0.91 22.87 -14.39
CA LEU A 269 -2.08 23.60 -13.91
C LEU A 269 -3.26 22.70 -13.52
N GLU A 270 -3.38 21.51 -14.11
CA GLU A 270 -4.41 20.54 -13.72
C GLU A 270 -4.32 20.17 -12.22
N PHE A 271 -3.15 20.29 -11.60
CA PHE A 271 -3.00 20.11 -10.15
C PHE A 271 -3.69 21.19 -9.29
N TYR A 272 -4.15 22.30 -9.89
CA TYR A 272 -4.82 23.41 -9.19
C TYR A 272 -6.36 23.33 -9.21
N THR A 273 -6.96 22.43 -9.99
CA THR A 273 -8.42 22.37 -10.21
C THR A 273 -9.00 21.08 -9.64
#